data_AF-A0A536GKT2-F1
#
_entry.id   AF-A0A536GKT2-F1
#
_cell.length_a   1.000
_cell.length_b   1.000
_cell.length_c   1.000
_cell.angle_alpha   90.00
_cell.angle_beta   90.00
_cell.angle_gamma   90.00
#
_symmetry.space_group_name_H-M   'P 1'
#
loop_
_entity.id
_entity.type
_entity.pdbx_description
1 polymer ?
#
loop_
_entity_poly.entity_id
_entity_poly.type
_entity_poly.pdbx_seq_one_letter_code
_entity_poly.pdbx_strand_id
1 'polypeptide(L)'
;MHRRAGVFVVALVVALFSGASAAVAATTVNLDQWASSDLAWQNGNLNGNNSRYPEGGIVPFRLALEGLAVGSHTIHINYDFTASGHKAYDFLATWNVTNASGKACIPSGGAISSMCPGLPLASSAAFPSDGAAMDGLTVHGAEQYSAAPRRLTIWGGTIQSISPPAHSGSPSGNSTADMVVHFRATSPAVLLAWGGHLAQSAYWNRSIGGPSDGAAMVSGAPWHMRTLQLDGTGNKNQDRSIQPSAIVGELPPFALAPPTPAPPASPGGTTPTSPGGTTPNGPGPRPHVTVPPTSAVEVLATDPAGAETVVNGLVLVATAGLVSLLPALRRRRRP
;
A
#
# COMPACT_ATOMS: atom_id res chain seq x y z
N MET A 1 24.10 67.22 68.64
CA MET A 1 23.47 66.82 67.36
C MET A 1 24.40 65.84 66.64
N HIS A 2 24.13 64.54 66.69
CA HIS A 2 24.89 63.53 65.93
C HIS A 2 23.96 62.86 64.93
N ARG A 3 24.18 63.09 63.64
CA ARG A 3 23.47 62.42 62.54
C ARG A 3 24.18 61.11 62.22
N ARG A 4 23.46 59.99 62.34
CA ARG A 4 23.89 58.68 61.83
C ARG A 4 23.50 58.59 60.35
N ALA A 5 24.46 58.30 59.49
CA ALA A 5 24.21 57.97 58.08
C ALA A 5 23.96 56.46 57.97
N GLY A 6 22.78 56.08 57.48
CA GLY A 6 22.43 54.69 57.16
C GLY A 6 22.78 54.41 55.70
N VAL A 7 23.57 53.37 55.45
CA VAL A 7 23.85 52.84 54.12
C VAL A 7 22.76 51.81 53.79
N PHE A 8 21.99 52.06 52.73
CA PHE A 8 21.05 51.08 52.16
C PHE A 8 21.76 50.28 51.06
N VAL A 9 21.87 48.97 51.25
CA VAL A 9 22.33 48.02 50.22
C VAL A 9 21.09 47.50 49.49
N VAL A 10 20.98 47.80 48.20
CA VAL A 10 19.94 47.24 47.33
C VAL A 10 20.49 45.96 46.70
N ALA A 11 19.93 44.81 47.08
CA ALA A 11 20.25 43.53 46.47
C ALA A 11 19.43 43.34 45.18
N LEU A 12 20.12 43.27 44.03
CA LEU A 12 19.54 42.95 42.73
C LEU A 12 19.40 41.43 42.60
N VAL A 13 18.17 40.92 42.63
CA VAL A 13 17.87 39.51 42.36
C VAL A 13 17.69 39.32 40.86
N VAL A 14 18.67 38.71 40.20
CA VAL A 14 18.57 38.28 38.81
C VAL A 14 17.90 36.91 38.78
N ALA A 15 16.63 36.85 38.39
CA ALA A 15 15.93 35.59 38.15
C ALA A 15 16.41 34.98 36.82
N LEU A 16 17.24 33.95 36.89
CA LEU A 16 17.58 33.10 35.75
C LEU A 16 16.37 32.22 35.44
N PHE A 17 15.59 32.60 34.42
CA PHE A 17 14.56 31.72 33.87
C PHE A 17 15.25 30.63 33.03
N SER A 18 15.45 29.46 33.64
CA SER A 18 15.82 28.23 32.94
C SER A 18 14.64 27.79 32.08
N GLY A 19 14.53 28.32 30.86
CA GLY A 19 13.59 27.83 29.86
C GLY A 19 14.00 26.42 29.43
N ALA A 20 13.45 25.40 30.09
CA ALA A 20 13.50 24.04 29.58
C ALA A 20 12.76 24.03 28.24
N SER A 21 13.52 24.06 27.14
CA SER A 21 12.95 23.85 25.82
C SER A 21 12.44 22.41 25.79
N ALA A 22 11.13 22.23 25.73
CA ALA A 22 10.55 20.91 25.51
C ALA A 22 11.11 20.37 24.19
N ALA A 23 11.83 19.25 24.25
CA ALA A 23 12.28 18.58 23.04
C ALA A 23 11.04 18.16 22.23
N VAL A 24 10.86 18.74 21.05
CA VAL A 24 9.82 18.30 20.11
C VAL A 24 10.21 16.89 19.67
N ALA A 25 9.31 15.92 19.86
CA ALA A 25 9.56 14.56 19.39
C ALA A 25 9.83 14.58 17.88
N ALA A 26 10.88 13.89 17.45
CA ALA A 26 11.25 13.86 16.03
C ALA A 26 10.12 13.25 15.21
N THR A 27 9.80 13.86 14.06
CA THR A 27 8.78 13.34 13.16
C THR A 27 9.17 11.93 12.67
N THR A 28 8.23 10.99 12.80
CA THR A 28 8.37 9.63 12.27
C THR A 28 7.38 9.41 11.15
N VAL A 29 7.80 8.61 10.17
CA VAL A 29 7.02 8.27 8.98
C VAL A 29 7.18 6.78 8.79
N ASN A 30 6.08 6.04 8.85
CA ASN A 30 6.14 4.60 8.69
C ASN A 30 4.99 4.12 7.80
N LEU A 31 5.36 3.45 6.71
CA LEU A 31 4.45 2.86 5.74
C LEU A 31 4.30 1.37 6.05
N ASP A 32 3.10 0.84 6.04
CA ASP A 32 2.86 -0.60 6.06
C ASP A 32 1.97 -0.99 4.88
N GLN A 33 2.03 -2.28 4.55
CA GLN A 33 1.13 -2.95 3.63
C GLN A 33 0.51 -4.18 4.28
N TRP A 34 -0.66 -4.59 3.82
CA TRP A 34 -1.39 -5.72 4.40
C TRP A 34 -0.90 -7.07 3.84
N ALA A 35 -0.46 -7.97 4.72
CA ALA A 35 -0.21 -9.37 4.41
C ALA A 35 -1.55 -10.13 4.44
N SER A 36 -2.11 -10.46 3.28
CA SER A 36 -3.49 -10.99 3.23
C SER A 36 -3.62 -12.41 3.78
N SER A 37 -2.57 -13.22 3.76
CA SER A 37 -2.59 -14.56 4.36
C SER A 37 -2.33 -14.50 5.87
N ASP A 38 -1.44 -13.61 6.31
CA ASP A 38 -1.13 -13.44 7.74
C ASP A 38 -2.19 -12.61 8.48
N LEU A 39 -3.07 -11.94 7.75
CA LEU A 39 -4.11 -11.04 8.27
C LEU A 39 -3.53 -9.95 9.18
N ALA A 40 -2.38 -9.40 8.77
CA ALA A 40 -1.61 -8.44 9.54
C ALA A 40 -1.02 -7.34 8.65
N TRP A 41 -0.88 -6.15 9.22
CA TRP A 41 0.01 -5.12 8.66
C TRP A 41 1.48 -5.54 8.84
N GLN A 42 2.30 -5.26 7.84
CA GLN A 42 3.73 -5.51 7.91
C GLN A 42 4.55 -4.44 7.19
N ASN A 43 5.83 -4.40 7.58
CA ASN A 43 6.84 -3.51 7.02
C ASN A 43 7.72 -4.17 5.96
N GLY A 44 7.53 -5.47 5.72
CA GLY A 44 8.28 -6.27 4.76
C GLY A 44 7.56 -6.46 3.43
N ASN A 45 8.21 -7.16 2.51
CA ASN A 45 7.71 -7.40 1.15
C ASN A 45 6.55 -8.40 1.13
N LEU A 46 5.52 -8.14 0.32
CA LEU A 46 4.49 -9.12 0.03
C LEU A 46 5.03 -10.16 -0.96
N ASN A 47 4.76 -11.42 -0.68
CA ASN A 47 5.14 -12.55 -1.53
C ASN A 47 4.18 -13.74 -1.31
N GLY A 48 4.40 -14.81 -2.06
CA GLY A 48 3.59 -16.03 -1.98
C GLY A 48 3.63 -16.79 -0.66
N ASN A 49 4.39 -16.37 0.36
CA ASN A 49 4.31 -16.98 1.69
C ASN A 49 3.33 -16.25 2.62
N ASN A 50 3.19 -14.92 2.47
CA ASN A 50 2.41 -14.09 3.39
C ASN A 50 1.17 -13.44 2.76
N SER A 51 1.03 -13.54 1.43
CA SER A 51 0.01 -12.81 0.68
C SER A 51 -0.53 -13.59 -0.51
N ARG A 52 -1.81 -13.35 -0.77
CA ARG A 52 -2.55 -13.76 -1.97
C ARG A 52 -3.43 -12.59 -2.40
N TYR A 53 -3.22 -12.10 -3.62
CA TYR A 53 -4.01 -11.03 -4.23
C TYR A 53 -4.33 -11.37 -5.68
N PRO A 54 -5.58 -11.32 -6.13
CA PRO A 54 -5.88 -11.42 -7.55
C PRO A 54 -5.48 -10.14 -8.28
N GLU A 55 -5.18 -10.24 -9.58
CA GLU A 55 -5.30 -9.09 -10.46
C GLU A 55 -6.71 -8.49 -10.32
N GLY A 56 -6.81 -7.16 -10.29
CA GLY A 56 -8.03 -6.43 -9.96
C GLY A 56 -8.28 -6.26 -8.45
N GLY A 57 -7.53 -6.98 -7.63
CA GLY A 57 -7.57 -6.84 -6.18
C GLY A 57 -6.92 -5.54 -5.70
N ILE A 58 -7.26 -5.15 -4.48
CA ILE A 58 -6.67 -4.00 -3.81
C ILE A 58 -5.64 -4.46 -2.79
N VAL A 59 -4.42 -3.94 -2.88
CA VAL A 59 -3.38 -4.04 -1.84
C VAL A 59 -3.52 -2.85 -0.89
N PRO A 60 -3.94 -3.05 0.37
CA PRO A 60 -4.06 -1.98 1.35
C PRO A 60 -2.69 -1.48 1.84
N PHE A 61 -2.59 -0.16 1.97
CA PHE A 61 -1.47 0.56 2.59
C PHE A 61 -1.99 1.43 3.73
N ARG A 62 -1.16 1.61 4.77
CA ARG A 62 -1.37 2.63 5.79
C ARG A 62 -0.07 3.35 6.11
N LEU A 63 -0.16 4.64 6.39
CA LEU A 63 0.98 5.49 6.73
C LEU A 63 0.72 6.16 8.06
N ALA A 64 1.54 5.84 9.07
CA ALA A 64 1.54 6.56 10.35
C ALA A 64 2.58 7.68 10.29
N LEU A 65 2.09 8.90 10.52
CA LEU A 65 2.90 10.10 10.71
C LEU A 65 2.75 10.53 12.17
N GLU A 66 3.85 10.56 12.91
CA GLU A 66 3.85 10.94 14.33
C GLU A 66 4.80 12.12 14.56
N GLY A 67 4.50 12.95 15.55
CA GLY A 67 5.30 14.14 15.85
C GLY A 67 5.19 15.24 14.78
N LEU A 68 4.04 15.34 14.11
CA LEU A 68 3.75 16.47 13.22
C LEU A 68 3.42 17.74 14.02
N ALA A 69 3.73 18.90 13.44
CA ALA A 69 3.10 20.13 13.88
C ALA A 69 1.60 20.11 13.52
N VAL A 70 0.75 20.78 14.30
CA VAL A 70 -0.63 20.99 13.87
C VAL A 70 -0.64 22.07 12.78
N GLY A 71 -1.19 21.77 11.61
CA GLY A 71 -1.11 22.71 10.48
C GLY A 71 -1.23 22.03 9.12
N SER A 72 -0.81 22.74 8.08
CA SER A 72 -0.79 22.25 6.70
C SER A 72 0.45 21.43 6.44
N HIS A 73 0.27 20.33 5.72
CA HIS A 73 1.33 19.40 5.33
C HIS A 73 1.12 18.90 3.90
N THR A 74 2.21 18.41 3.32
CA THR A 74 2.20 17.76 2.00
C THR A 74 2.93 16.43 2.05
N ILE A 75 2.41 15.43 1.35
CA ILE A 75 3.09 14.15 1.16
C ILE A 75 2.83 13.64 -0.26
N HIS A 76 3.84 13.03 -0.87
CA HIS A 76 3.70 12.35 -2.15
C HIS A 76 3.32 10.89 -1.94
N ILE A 77 2.35 10.40 -2.69
CA ILE A 77 2.10 8.97 -2.87
C ILE A 77 2.53 8.62 -4.30
N ASN A 78 3.56 7.78 -4.40
CA ASN A 78 4.14 7.36 -5.66
C ASN A 78 4.01 5.84 -5.81
N TYR A 79 3.74 5.35 -7.00
CA TYR A 79 3.69 3.92 -7.27
C TYR A 79 4.33 3.59 -8.61
N ASP A 80 4.91 2.40 -8.70
CA ASP A 80 5.34 1.83 -9.97
C ASP A 80 4.10 1.52 -10.81
N PHE A 81 3.94 2.27 -11.91
CA PHE A 81 2.84 2.14 -12.85
C PHE A 81 3.09 1.00 -13.84
N THR A 82 4.31 0.93 -14.36
CA THR A 82 4.81 -0.23 -15.10
C THR A 82 6.10 -0.74 -14.49
N ALA A 83 6.28 -2.05 -14.54
CA ALA A 83 7.51 -2.74 -14.17
C ALA A 83 7.83 -3.80 -15.22
N SER A 84 9.04 -3.76 -15.77
CA SER A 84 9.47 -4.63 -16.88
C SER A 84 8.50 -4.58 -18.10
N GLY A 85 7.85 -3.44 -18.33
CA GLY A 85 6.92 -3.22 -19.45
C GLY A 85 5.48 -3.68 -19.20
N HIS A 86 5.18 -4.27 -18.04
CA HIS A 86 3.83 -4.72 -17.67
C HIS A 86 3.20 -3.76 -16.66
N LYS A 87 1.86 -3.63 -16.71
CA LYS A 87 1.12 -2.76 -15.80
C LYS A 87 1.14 -3.37 -14.40
N ALA A 88 1.55 -2.59 -13.42
CA ALA A 88 1.76 -3.03 -12.04
C ALA A 88 0.63 -2.52 -11.14
N TYR A 89 0.82 -1.39 -10.45
CA TYR A 89 -0.30 -0.63 -9.89
C TYR A 89 -0.79 0.34 -10.95
N ASP A 90 -2.03 0.22 -11.41
CA ASP A 90 -2.58 1.10 -12.45
C ASP A 90 -3.28 2.33 -11.88
N PHE A 91 -3.86 2.26 -10.67
CA PHE A 91 -4.39 3.42 -9.95
C PHE A 91 -4.53 3.19 -8.43
N LEU A 92 -4.79 4.28 -7.70
CA LEU A 92 -5.09 4.24 -6.27
C LEU A 92 -6.59 4.09 -5.98
N ALA A 93 -6.90 3.33 -4.93
CA ALA A 93 -8.25 2.94 -4.53
C ALA A 93 -8.48 3.09 -3.02
N THR A 94 -9.70 2.78 -2.58
CA THR A 94 -10.05 2.68 -1.16
C THR A 94 -9.44 1.42 -0.56
N TRP A 95 -8.80 1.54 0.60
CA TRP A 95 -7.94 0.50 1.15
C TRP A 95 -8.65 -0.77 1.63
N ASN A 96 -9.89 -0.69 2.09
CA ASN A 96 -10.58 -1.77 2.80
C ASN A 96 -11.66 -2.49 1.97
N VAL A 97 -11.54 -2.49 0.64
CA VAL A 97 -12.55 -3.06 -0.25
C VAL A 97 -12.45 -4.57 -0.32
N THR A 98 -11.27 -5.11 -0.63
CA THR A 98 -11.06 -6.57 -0.79
C THR A 98 -10.36 -7.21 0.40
N ASN A 99 -9.51 -6.44 1.09
CA ASN A 99 -8.62 -6.93 2.15
C ASN A 99 -8.64 -5.98 3.36
N ALA A 100 -8.01 -6.40 4.46
CA ALA A 100 -7.92 -5.71 5.75
C ALA A 100 -9.26 -5.40 6.47
N SER A 101 -10.42 -5.44 5.78
CA SER A 101 -11.77 -5.36 6.34
C SER A 101 -11.97 -4.25 7.39
N GLY A 102 -11.38 -3.07 7.18
CA GLY A 102 -11.52 -1.92 8.10
C GLY A 102 -10.62 -1.98 9.34
N LYS A 103 -9.68 -2.93 9.44
CA LYS A 103 -8.81 -3.13 10.60
C LYS A 103 -7.54 -2.25 10.58
N ALA A 104 -7.72 -0.93 10.57
CA ALA A 104 -6.61 0.03 10.49
C ALA A 104 -5.67 -0.04 11.71
N CYS A 105 -6.20 -0.36 12.89
CA CYS A 105 -5.48 -0.39 14.17
C CYS A 105 -5.01 -1.77 14.65
N ILE A 106 -4.91 -2.77 13.76
CA ILE A 106 -4.21 -4.00 14.17
C ILE A 106 -2.76 -3.62 14.58
N PRO A 107 -2.32 -4.01 15.79
CA PRO A 107 -1.02 -3.64 16.34
C PRO A 107 0.09 -4.57 15.80
N SER A 108 0.22 -4.62 14.48
CA SER A 108 1.30 -5.33 13.78
C SER A 108 1.99 -4.36 12.82
N GLY A 109 3.14 -4.72 12.25
CA GLY A 109 3.87 -3.83 11.35
C GLY A 109 4.51 -2.64 12.07
N GLY A 110 4.99 -1.66 11.30
CA GLY A 110 5.69 -0.50 11.83
C GLY A 110 4.81 0.76 11.96
N ALA A 111 3.75 0.86 11.16
CA ALA A 111 2.87 2.02 11.06
C ALA A 111 1.72 1.98 12.08
N ILE A 112 2.04 1.65 13.34
CA ILE A 112 1.07 1.66 14.43
C ILE A 112 0.95 3.11 14.93
N SER A 113 -0.20 3.74 14.68
CA SER A 113 -0.43 5.11 15.14
C SER A 113 -0.69 5.16 16.65
N SER A 114 -0.20 6.22 17.29
CA SER A 114 -0.50 6.54 18.70
C SER A 114 -1.99 6.81 18.96
N MET A 115 -2.79 7.06 17.91
CA MET A 115 -4.25 7.19 18.00
C MET A 115 -4.98 5.85 18.16
N CYS A 116 -4.30 4.71 17.97
CA CYS A 116 -4.91 3.40 18.16
C CYS A 116 -5.09 3.05 19.65
N PRO A 117 -6.10 2.23 20.02
CA PRO A 117 -7.07 1.57 19.14
C PRO A 117 -8.29 2.46 18.78
N GLY A 118 -8.44 3.63 19.40
CA GLY A 118 -9.58 4.52 19.25
C GLY A 118 -9.33 5.66 18.27
N LEU A 119 -9.28 5.35 16.97
CA LEU A 119 -9.12 6.38 15.94
C LEU A 119 -10.26 7.43 16.04
N PRO A 120 -9.95 8.72 15.82
CA PRO A 120 -10.97 9.76 15.73
C PRO A 120 -11.89 9.53 14.52
N LEU A 121 -12.87 10.42 14.31
CA LEU A 121 -13.66 10.37 13.09
C LEU A 121 -12.76 10.55 11.87
N ALA A 122 -12.88 9.65 10.88
CA ALA A 122 -12.13 9.73 9.64
C ALA A 122 -12.63 10.90 8.78
N SER A 123 -11.71 11.59 8.12
CA SER A 123 -12.00 12.36 6.91
C SER A 123 -11.52 11.57 5.70
N SER A 124 -12.01 11.91 4.50
CA SER A 124 -11.63 11.18 3.30
C SER A 124 -11.93 11.98 2.03
N ALA A 125 -11.12 11.81 0.99
CA ALA A 125 -11.27 12.48 -0.30
C ALA A 125 -11.16 11.50 -1.47
N ALA A 126 -11.83 11.78 -2.59
CA ALA A 126 -11.70 10.97 -3.79
C ALA A 126 -10.34 11.21 -4.46
N PHE A 127 -9.72 10.14 -4.96
CA PHE A 127 -8.58 10.28 -5.86
C PHE A 127 -9.05 10.88 -7.19
N PRO A 128 -8.32 11.84 -7.77
CA PRO A 128 -8.59 12.30 -9.12
C PRO A 128 -8.47 11.15 -10.13
N SER A 129 -9.28 11.21 -11.19
CA SER A 129 -9.17 10.25 -12.29
C SER A 129 -7.88 10.47 -13.07
N ASP A 130 -7.35 9.38 -13.64
CA ASP A 130 -6.13 9.38 -14.43
C ASP A 130 -6.44 9.28 -15.93
N GLY A 131 -5.98 10.28 -16.68
CA GLY A 131 -6.15 10.36 -18.12
C GLY A 131 -5.05 9.65 -18.93
N ALA A 132 -4.05 9.04 -18.28
CA ALA A 132 -2.98 8.34 -18.96
C ALA A 132 -3.53 7.18 -19.82
N ALA A 133 -2.87 6.95 -20.96
CA ALA A 133 -3.23 5.90 -21.89
C ALA A 133 -2.00 5.10 -22.30
N MET A 134 -2.15 3.77 -22.40
CA MET A 134 -1.13 2.85 -22.88
C MET A 134 -1.80 1.78 -23.74
N ASP A 135 -1.18 1.45 -24.88
CA ASP A 135 -1.66 0.43 -25.82
C ASP A 135 -3.12 0.62 -26.25
N GLY A 136 -3.55 1.88 -26.39
CA GLY A 136 -4.91 2.24 -26.80
C GLY A 136 -5.98 2.18 -25.71
N LEU A 137 -5.60 1.84 -24.47
CA LEU A 137 -6.48 1.79 -23.30
C LEU A 137 -6.09 2.86 -22.29
N THR A 138 -7.07 3.37 -21.54
CA THR A 138 -6.86 4.45 -20.57
C THR A 138 -6.88 3.92 -19.14
N VAL A 139 -6.20 4.60 -18.22
CA VAL A 139 -6.35 4.32 -16.78
C VAL A 139 -7.79 4.59 -16.35
N HIS A 140 -8.42 5.66 -16.83
CA HIS A 140 -9.85 5.91 -16.62
C HIS A 140 -10.74 4.71 -16.98
N GLY A 141 -10.48 4.02 -18.09
CA GLY A 141 -11.22 2.81 -18.45
C GLY A 141 -10.93 1.64 -17.50
N ALA A 142 -9.72 1.51 -16.96
CA ALA A 142 -9.41 0.51 -15.92
C ALA A 142 -10.16 0.80 -14.61
N GLU A 143 -10.25 2.08 -14.23
CA GLU A 143 -11.02 2.55 -13.08
C GLU A 143 -12.50 2.16 -13.23
N GLN A 144 -13.08 2.37 -14.42
CA GLN A 144 -14.45 1.97 -14.73
C GLN A 144 -14.62 0.44 -14.77
N TYR A 145 -13.69 -0.28 -15.40
CA TYR A 145 -13.73 -1.73 -15.56
C TYR A 145 -13.70 -2.45 -14.21
N SER A 146 -12.89 -1.98 -13.25
CA SER A 146 -12.84 -2.55 -11.91
C SER A 146 -14.06 -2.19 -11.04
N ALA A 147 -14.65 -1.01 -11.29
CA ALA A 147 -15.59 -0.32 -10.41
C ALA A 147 -15.09 -0.14 -8.97
N ALA A 148 -13.77 -0.12 -8.75
CA ALA A 148 -13.19 0.08 -7.44
C ALA A 148 -13.58 1.47 -6.88
N PRO A 149 -14.02 1.58 -5.61
CA PRO A 149 -14.20 2.88 -4.99
C PRO A 149 -12.81 3.50 -4.74
N ARG A 150 -12.63 4.78 -5.07
CA ARG A 150 -11.30 5.43 -5.06
C ARG A 150 -11.21 6.61 -4.11
N ARG A 151 -10.94 6.33 -2.83
CA ARG A 151 -10.83 7.36 -1.80
C ARG A 151 -9.64 7.14 -0.87
N LEU A 152 -8.93 8.21 -0.56
CA LEU A 152 -7.93 8.28 0.50
C LEU A 152 -8.65 8.54 1.83
N THR A 153 -8.31 7.77 2.86
CA THR A 153 -8.84 7.95 4.22
C THR A 153 -7.75 8.57 5.11
N ILE A 154 -8.13 9.53 5.95
CA ILE A 154 -7.26 10.18 6.93
C ILE A 154 -7.91 10.20 8.31
N TRP A 155 -7.10 9.97 9.34
CA TRP A 155 -7.42 10.20 10.75
C TRP A 155 -6.41 11.18 11.35
N GLY A 156 -6.83 11.96 12.34
CA GLY A 156 -5.97 13.00 12.94
C GLY A 156 -5.76 14.21 12.04
N GLY A 157 -6.55 14.34 10.97
CA GLY A 157 -6.49 15.47 10.04
C GLY A 157 -7.60 15.45 8.99
N THR A 158 -7.53 16.40 8.06
CA THR A 158 -8.44 16.51 6.90
C THR A 158 -7.66 16.63 5.60
N ILE A 159 -8.12 15.98 4.54
CA ILE A 159 -7.53 16.14 3.20
C ILE A 159 -8.06 17.43 2.59
N GLN A 160 -7.16 18.28 2.10
CA GLN A 160 -7.49 19.54 1.44
C GLN A 160 -7.57 19.38 -0.07
N SER A 161 -6.58 18.70 -0.67
CA SER A 161 -6.57 18.38 -2.10
C SER A 161 -5.65 17.20 -2.39
N ILE A 162 -5.86 16.57 -3.55
CA ILE A 162 -4.99 15.54 -4.12
C ILE A 162 -4.76 15.96 -5.58
N SER A 163 -3.51 16.02 -6.02
CA SER A 163 -3.20 16.32 -7.43
C SER A 163 -3.61 15.16 -8.34
N PRO A 164 -3.89 15.41 -9.63
CA PRO A 164 -3.91 14.34 -10.63
C PRO A 164 -2.56 13.59 -10.63
N PRO A 165 -2.55 12.29 -11.00
CA PRO A 165 -1.32 11.53 -11.10
C PRO A 165 -0.41 12.07 -12.22
N ALA A 166 0.85 12.29 -11.89
CA ALA A 166 1.90 12.67 -12.83
C ALA A 166 2.75 11.44 -13.15
N HIS A 167 2.79 11.04 -14.43
CA HIS A 167 3.53 9.88 -14.90
C HIS A 167 4.97 10.24 -15.31
N SER A 168 5.91 9.34 -15.04
CA SER A 168 7.32 9.47 -15.41
C SER A 168 7.95 8.12 -15.71
N GLY A 169 8.94 8.07 -16.60
CA GLY A 169 9.59 6.84 -17.05
C GLY A 169 8.99 6.29 -18.35
N SER A 170 9.45 5.09 -18.73
CA SER A 170 9.01 4.45 -19.99
C SER A 170 7.94 3.41 -19.73
N PRO A 171 6.74 3.53 -20.33
CA PRO A 171 5.69 2.50 -20.30
C PRO A 171 6.15 1.10 -20.69
N SER A 172 7.05 0.99 -21.66
CA SER A 172 7.62 -0.30 -22.14
C SER A 172 8.72 -0.86 -21.22
N GLY A 173 9.04 -0.16 -20.13
CA GLY A 173 9.99 -0.58 -19.12
C GLY A 173 9.43 -0.25 -17.74
N ASN A 174 10.17 0.55 -16.98
CA ASN A 174 9.73 1.02 -15.68
C ASN A 174 9.19 2.45 -15.78
N SER A 175 8.01 2.65 -15.21
CA SER A 175 7.39 3.96 -15.07
C SER A 175 6.71 4.08 -13.72
N THR A 176 6.46 5.30 -13.28
CA THR A 176 5.80 5.61 -12.02
C THR A 176 4.71 6.65 -12.21
N ALA A 177 3.76 6.67 -11.31
CA ALA A 177 2.78 7.74 -11.16
C ALA A 177 2.87 8.33 -9.76
N ASP A 178 2.81 9.66 -9.67
CA ASP A 178 2.96 10.42 -8.43
C ASP A 178 1.75 11.33 -8.18
N MET A 179 1.24 11.35 -6.95
CA MET A 179 0.18 12.25 -6.51
C MET A 179 0.62 13.00 -5.25
N VAL A 180 0.37 14.31 -5.22
CA VAL A 180 0.63 15.16 -4.04
C VAL A 180 -0.65 15.31 -3.23
N VAL A 181 -0.61 14.84 -1.99
CA VAL A 181 -1.69 15.01 -1.01
C VAL A 181 -1.39 16.23 -0.15
N HIS A 182 -2.28 17.22 -0.18
CA HIS A 182 -2.29 18.32 0.76
C HIS A 182 -3.30 18.00 1.86
N PHE A 183 -2.87 18.06 3.12
CA PHE A 183 -3.74 17.80 4.26
C PHE A 183 -3.48 18.76 5.41
N ARG A 184 -4.45 18.90 6.29
CA ARG A 184 -4.31 19.63 7.55
C ARG A 184 -4.31 18.64 8.71
N ALA A 185 -3.19 18.56 9.42
CA ALA A 185 -3.11 17.83 10.68
C ALA A 185 -3.89 18.59 11.76
N THR A 186 -4.74 17.89 12.51
CA THR A 186 -5.46 18.40 13.68
C THR A 186 -4.84 17.91 15.00
N SER A 187 -3.89 16.98 14.91
CA SER A 187 -3.11 16.42 16.02
C SER A 187 -1.68 16.14 15.57
N PRO A 188 -0.73 15.93 16.49
CA PRO A 188 0.63 15.51 16.14
C PRO A 188 0.72 14.12 15.49
N ALA A 189 -0.34 13.32 15.58
CA ALA A 189 -0.48 12.04 14.92
C ALA A 189 -1.47 12.14 13.75
N VAL A 190 -1.10 11.57 12.60
CA VAL A 190 -1.96 11.38 11.43
C VAL A 190 -1.80 9.95 10.93
N LEU A 191 -2.92 9.30 10.61
CA LEU A 191 -2.93 8.00 9.94
C LEU A 191 -3.62 8.16 8.59
N LEU A 192 -2.94 7.78 7.52
CA LEU A 192 -3.50 7.74 6.17
C LEU A 192 -3.67 6.29 5.73
N ALA A 193 -4.71 5.98 4.97
CA ALA A 193 -4.90 4.65 4.38
C ALA A 193 -5.51 4.73 2.97
N TRP A 194 -4.91 3.97 2.04
CA TRP A 194 -5.33 3.85 0.65
C TRP A 194 -5.02 2.45 0.13
N GLY A 195 -5.48 2.13 -1.07
CA GLY A 195 -5.19 0.89 -1.76
C GLY A 195 -4.44 1.13 -3.06
N GLY A 196 -3.55 0.22 -3.44
CA GLY A 196 -3.07 0.11 -4.82
C GLY A 196 -3.89 -0.96 -5.55
N HIS A 197 -4.53 -0.62 -6.66
CA HIS A 197 -5.22 -1.59 -7.50
C HIS A 197 -4.20 -2.33 -8.38
N LEU A 198 -4.26 -3.65 -8.39
CA LEU A 198 -3.40 -4.49 -9.22
C LEU A 198 -3.97 -4.55 -10.64
N ALA A 199 -3.18 -4.14 -11.62
CA ALA A 199 -3.62 -4.09 -13.01
C ALA A 199 -4.16 -5.44 -13.51
N GLN A 200 -5.30 -5.40 -14.19
CA GLN A 200 -5.98 -6.58 -14.73
C GLN A 200 -5.55 -6.85 -16.17
N SER A 201 -5.01 -8.04 -16.43
CA SER A 201 -4.69 -8.51 -17.77
C SER A 201 -5.93 -8.50 -18.67
N ALA A 202 -7.10 -8.80 -18.12
CA ALA A 202 -8.40 -8.78 -18.79
C ALA A 202 -8.69 -7.42 -19.40
N TYR A 203 -8.36 -6.34 -18.70
CA TYR A 203 -8.50 -4.99 -19.22
C TYR A 203 -7.34 -4.64 -20.13
N TRP A 204 -6.10 -4.66 -19.61
CA TRP A 204 -4.97 -3.93 -20.18
C TRP A 204 -4.41 -4.42 -21.52
N ASN A 205 -4.85 -5.57 -22.01
CA ASN A 205 -4.51 -6.02 -23.37
C ASN A 205 -5.42 -7.15 -23.87
N ARG A 206 -5.92 -8.04 -22.99
CA ARG A 206 -6.84 -9.12 -23.42
C ARG A 206 -8.19 -8.60 -23.94
N SER A 207 -8.67 -7.45 -23.45
CA SER A 207 -9.92 -6.83 -23.92
C SER A 207 -9.90 -6.44 -25.40
N ILE A 208 -8.70 -6.23 -25.96
CA ILE A 208 -8.47 -5.87 -27.37
C ILE A 208 -7.85 -7.03 -28.17
N GLY A 209 -7.88 -8.26 -27.63
CA GLY A 209 -7.39 -9.47 -28.30
C GLY A 209 -5.88 -9.72 -28.18
N GLY A 210 -5.18 -8.97 -27.33
CA GLY A 210 -3.75 -9.15 -27.05
C GLY A 210 -3.45 -10.19 -25.95
N PRO A 211 -2.16 -10.44 -25.67
CA PRO A 211 -1.72 -11.30 -24.56
C PRO A 211 -2.06 -10.72 -23.18
N SER A 212 -1.83 -11.47 -22.10
CA SER A 212 -1.93 -10.92 -20.73
C SER A 212 -0.92 -9.79 -20.52
N ASP A 213 -1.33 -8.76 -19.78
CA ASP A 213 -0.51 -7.56 -19.55
C ASP A 213 -0.86 -6.80 -18.26
N GLY A 214 -1.28 -7.54 -17.24
CA GLY A 214 -1.54 -7.04 -15.90
C GLY A 214 -0.42 -7.34 -14.92
N ALA A 215 -0.70 -7.16 -13.62
CA ALA A 215 0.28 -7.25 -12.55
C ALA A 215 0.92 -8.65 -12.42
N ALA A 216 0.22 -9.72 -12.81
CA ALA A 216 0.76 -11.08 -12.79
C ALA A 216 1.85 -11.30 -13.85
N MET A 217 1.91 -10.46 -14.87
CA MET A 217 2.90 -10.55 -15.95
C MET A 217 4.22 -9.88 -15.60
N VAL A 218 4.24 -9.00 -14.59
CA VAL A 218 5.48 -8.41 -14.10
C VAL A 218 6.45 -9.53 -13.71
N SER A 219 7.63 -9.54 -14.33
CA SER A 219 8.67 -10.52 -14.06
C SER A 219 9.94 -9.85 -13.56
N GLY A 220 10.68 -10.56 -12.71
CA GLY A 220 11.92 -10.07 -12.11
C GLY A 220 11.72 -9.42 -10.74
N ALA A 221 12.04 -8.13 -10.63
CA ALA A 221 12.08 -7.42 -9.35
C ALA A 221 10.68 -7.08 -8.82
N PRO A 222 10.50 -6.96 -7.49
CA PRO A 222 9.29 -6.39 -6.92
C PRO A 222 9.00 -5.01 -7.51
N TRP A 223 7.72 -4.63 -7.51
CA TRP A 223 7.30 -3.25 -7.75
C TRP A 223 6.78 -2.63 -6.45
N HIS A 224 6.78 -1.30 -6.37
CA HIS A 224 6.70 -0.58 -5.12
C HIS A 224 5.58 0.45 -5.07
N MET A 225 5.06 0.64 -3.86
CA MET A 225 4.34 1.82 -3.39
C MET A 225 5.27 2.62 -2.49
N ARG A 226 5.24 3.95 -2.60
CA ARG A 226 6.15 4.85 -1.90
C ARG A 226 5.40 6.04 -1.31
N THR A 227 5.89 6.51 -0.18
CA THR A 227 5.53 7.82 0.36
C THR A 227 6.77 8.68 0.43
N LEU A 228 6.76 9.83 -0.23
CA LEU A 228 7.95 10.65 -0.44
C LEU A 228 7.71 12.10 0.00
N GLN A 229 8.81 12.80 0.30
CA GLN A 229 8.85 14.26 0.40
C GLN A 229 7.81 14.85 1.39
N LEU A 230 7.72 14.30 2.60
CA LEU A 230 6.91 14.91 3.66
C LEU A 230 7.39 16.35 3.88
N ASP A 231 6.50 17.31 3.66
CA ASP A 231 6.76 18.75 3.69
C ASP A 231 7.97 19.18 2.85
N GLY A 232 8.18 18.51 1.72
CA GLY A 232 9.31 18.77 0.80
C GLY A 232 10.65 18.27 1.33
N THR A 233 10.69 17.59 2.47
CA THR A 233 11.92 17.03 3.06
C THR A 233 12.08 15.57 2.65
N GLY A 234 13.07 15.25 1.82
CA GLY A 234 13.31 13.88 1.32
C GLY A 234 13.82 12.88 2.36
N ASN A 235 13.99 13.29 3.62
CA ASN A 235 14.70 12.53 4.66
C ASN A 235 13.84 11.45 5.36
N LYS A 236 12.59 11.26 4.94
CA LYS A 236 11.62 10.34 5.55
C LYS A 236 10.84 9.52 4.52
N ASN A 237 11.43 9.32 3.34
CA ASN A 237 10.84 8.50 2.30
C ASN A 237 10.69 7.04 2.78
N GLN A 238 9.59 6.39 2.40
CA GLN A 238 9.32 4.99 2.69
C GLN A 238 8.86 4.29 1.41
N ASP A 239 9.14 3.00 1.28
CA ASP A 239 8.67 2.17 0.18
C ASP A 239 8.28 0.77 0.65
N ARG A 240 7.24 0.19 0.06
CA ARG A 240 6.84 -1.19 0.30
C ARG A 240 6.58 -1.87 -1.03
N SER A 241 7.03 -3.12 -1.14
CA SER A 241 7.00 -3.84 -2.41
C SER A 241 6.16 -5.11 -2.34
N ILE A 242 5.62 -5.48 -3.49
CA ILE A 242 4.96 -6.76 -3.73
C ILE A 242 5.71 -7.52 -4.83
N GLN A 243 5.76 -8.84 -4.69
CA GLN A 243 6.36 -9.74 -5.67
C GLN A 243 5.28 -10.44 -6.51
N PRO A 244 5.63 -10.87 -7.74
CA PRO A 244 4.71 -11.64 -8.59
C PRO A 244 4.15 -12.89 -7.91
N SER A 245 4.92 -13.52 -7.01
CA SER A 245 4.49 -14.71 -6.26
C SER A 245 3.30 -14.48 -5.32
N ALA A 246 2.97 -13.22 -4.98
CA ALA A 246 1.78 -12.88 -4.21
C ALA A 246 0.51 -12.80 -5.07
N ILE A 247 0.65 -12.75 -6.41
CA ILE A 247 -0.47 -12.58 -7.34
C ILE A 247 -1.08 -13.95 -7.66
N VAL A 248 -2.38 -14.10 -7.43
CA VAL A 248 -3.11 -15.35 -7.67
C VAL A 248 -4.48 -15.10 -8.31
N GLY A 249 -4.64 -15.57 -9.54
CA GLY A 249 -5.88 -15.40 -10.29
C GLY A 249 -6.19 -13.94 -10.62
N GLU A 250 -7.43 -13.70 -11.03
CA GLU A 250 -7.90 -12.41 -11.51
C GLU A 250 -9.39 -12.25 -11.21
N LEU A 251 -9.80 -11.04 -10.83
CA LEU A 251 -11.21 -10.71 -10.59
C LEU A 251 -11.97 -10.52 -11.91
N PRO A 252 -13.27 -10.81 -11.95
CA PRO A 252 -14.09 -10.45 -13.10
C PRO A 252 -14.31 -8.93 -13.19
N PRO A 253 -14.70 -8.41 -14.37
CA PRO A 253 -15.12 -7.03 -14.52
C PRO A 253 -16.20 -6.64 -13.50
N PHE A 254 -16.11 -5.40 -13.01
CA PHE A 254 -17.01 -4.79 -12.03
C PHE A 254 -17.09 -5.53 -10.68
N ALA A 255 -16.14 -6.41 -10.36
CA ALA A 255 -16.14 -7.18 -9.11
C ALA A 255 -16.15 -6.31 -7.84
N LEU A 256 -15.70 -5.06 -7.93
CA LEU A 256 -15.61 -4.14 -6.80
C LEU A 256 -16.74 -3.10 -6.76
N ALA A 257 -17.73 -3.23 -7.65
CA ALA A 257 -18.92 -2.39 -7.63
C ALA A 257 -19.64 -2.50 -6.27
N PRO A 258 -20.18 -1.38 -5.73
CA PRO A 258 -21.05 -1.45 -4.57
C PRO A 258 -22.19 -2.44 -4.83
N PRO A 259 -22.64 -3.22 -3.82
CA PRO A 259 -23.76 -4.13 -4.00
C PRO A 259 -24.97 -3.35 -4.52
N THR A 260 -25.49 -3.76 -5.67
CA THR A 260 -26.75 -3.21 -6.19
C THR A 260 -27.81 -3.38 -5.12
N PRO A 261 -28.57 -2.33 -4.74
CA PRO A 261 -29.70 -2.49 -3.84
C PRO A 261 -30.59 -3.60 -4.38
N ALA A 262 -30.93 -4.59 -3.52
CA ALA A 262 -31.92 -5.58 -3.90
C ALA A 262 -33.18 -4.82 -4.35
N PRO A 263 -33.82 -5.22 -5.47
CA PRO A 263 -35.10 -4.65 -5.83
C PRO A 263 -36.03 -4.69 -4.62
N PRO A 264 -36.83 -3.64 -4.36
CA PRO A 264 -37.87 -3.73 -3.35
C PRO A 264 -38.66 -5.02 -3.59
N ALA A 265 -38.87 -5.81 -2.54
CA ALA A 265 -39.77 -6.96 -2.66
C ALA A 265 -41.07 -6.45 -3.27
N SER A 266 -41.44 -6.98 -4.44
CA SER A 266 -42.66 -6.59 -5.11
C SER A 266 -43.83 -6.82 -4.14
N PRO A 267 -44.65 -5.81 -3.81
CA PRO A 267 -45.88 -6.03 -3.06
C PRO A 267 -46.88 -6.68 -4.01
N GLY A 268 -46.79 -8.00 -4.18
CA GLY A 268 -47.60 -8.69 -5.18
C GLY A 268 -47.22 -10.14 -5.39
N GLY A 269 -47.37 -10.95 -4.36
CA GLY A 269 -47.31 -12.41 -4.46
C GLY A 269 -48.05 -13.00 -3.28
N THR A 270 -49.37 -13.09 -3.37
CA THR A 270 -50.18 -13.90 -2.45
C THR A 270 -49.69 -15.34 -2.53
N THR A 271 -48.88 -15.75 -1.56
CA THR A 271 -48.65 -17.16 -1.26
C THR A 271 -49.98 -17.77 -0.78
N PRO A 272 -50.45 -18.89 -1.35
CA PRO A 272 -51.52 -19.66 -0.73
C PRO A 272 -51.03 -20.13 0.64
N THR A 273 -51.75 -19.74 1.68
CA THR A 273 -51.56 -20.16 3.06
C THR A 273 -51.65 -21.69 3.16
N SER A 274 -50.56 -22.32 3.63
CA SER A 274 -50.61 -23.63 4.29
C SER A 274 -50.39 -23.41 5.79
N PRO A 275 -51.31 -23.86 6.69
CA PRO A 275 -51.18 -23.59 8.11
C PRO A 275 -50.34 -24.65 8.83
N GLY A 276 -49.28 -24.23 9.52
CA GLY A 276 -48.67 -25.03 10.60
C GLY A 276 -47.24 -24.65 10.99
N GLY A 277 -47.07 -24.14 12.23
CA GLY A 277 -45.86 -24.43 13.04
C GLY A 277 -44.85 -23.32 13.32
N THR A 278 -45.08 -22.55 14.39
CA THR A 278 -44.12 -22.00 15.41
C THR A 278 -42.71 -21.51 15.02
N THR A 279 -42.46 -20.21 15.24
CA THR A 279 -41.17 -19.51 15.46
C THR A 279 -40.64 -19.74 16.92
N PRO A 280 -39.38 -19.40 17.35
CA PRO A 280 -38.59 -18.22 16.91
C PRO A 280 -37.03 -18.22 16.94
N ASN A 281 -36.49 -17.22 16.22
CA ASN A 281 -35.25 -16.44 16.42
C ASN A 281 -33.85 -17.03 16.16
N GLY A 282 -33.16 -16.39 15.19
CA GLY A 282 -31.70 -16.26 15.11
C GLY A 282 -31.30 -15.35 13.94
N PRO A 283 -30.46 -14.31 14.12
CA PRO A 283 -29.95 -13.53 12.99
C PRO A 283 -29.00 -14.40 12.17
N GLY A 284 -29.36 -14.69 10.92
CA GLY A 284 -28.50 -15.45 10.01
C GLY A 284 -27.17 -14.73 9.75
N PRO A 285 -26.04 -15.45 9.64
CA PRO A 285 -24.74 -14.85 9.39
C PRO A 285 -24.67 -14.22 7.99
N ARG A 286 -23.95 -13.09 7.90
CA ARG A 286 -23.61 -12.41 6.64
C ARG A 286 -22.92 -13.41 5.68
N PRO A 287 -23.19 -13.38 4.36
CA PRO A 287 -22.46 -14.24 3.44
C PRO A 287 -21.00 -13.81 3.41
N HIS A 288 -20.14 -14.71 3.91
CA HIS A 288 -18.72 -14.70 3.64
C HIS A 288 -18.57 -14.98 2.14
N VAL A 289 -17.93 -14.08 1.39
CA VAL A 289 -17.43 -14.43 0.06
C VAL A 289 -16.31 -15.43 0.30
N THR A 290 -16.63 -16.71 0.15
CA THR A 290 -15.64 -17.78 0.10
C THR A 290 -14.96 -17.67 -1.26
N VAL A 291 -13.67 -17.38 -1.25
CA VAL A 291 -12.83 -17.48 -2.46
C VAL A 291 -12.94 -18.93 -2.96
N PRO A 292 -13.31 -19.18 -4.23
CA PRO A 292 -13.42 -20.54 -4.73
C PRO A 292 -12.05 -21.24 -4.67
N PRO A 293 -12.00 -22.52 -4.27
CA PRO A 293 -10.75 -23.28 -4.27
C PRO A 293 -10.22 -23.45 -5.69
N THR A 294 -8.92 -23.21 -5.84
CA THR A 294 -8.11 -23.35 -7.05
C THR A 294 -8.40 -24.66 -7.78
N SER A 295 -8.80 -24.58 -9.06
CA SER A 295 -8.79 -25.75 -9.94
C SER A 295 -7.34 -26.16 -10.19
N ALA A 296 -6.98 -27.34 -9.71
CA ALA A 296 -5.73 -28.00 -10.08
C ALA A 296 -5.76 -28.30 -11.59
N VAL A 297 -4.68 -27.96 -12.29
CA VAL A 297 -4.43 -28.38 -13.66
C VAL A 297 -4.23 -29.89 -13.65
N GLU A 298 -5.12 -30.60 -14.34
CA GLU A 298 -5.01 -32.03 -14.60
C GLU A 298 -3.84 -32.25 -15.57
N VAL A 299 -2.73 -32.79 -15.06
CA VAL A 299 -1.62 -33.26 -15.90
C VAL A 299 -2.08 -34.56 -16.54
N LEU A 300 -2.39 -34.51 -17.83
CA LEU A 300 -2.66 -35.68 -18.65
C LEU A 300 -1.40 -36.57 -18.66
N ALA A 301 -1.50 -37.72 -18.01
CA ALA A 301 -0.50 -38.77 -18.06
C ALA A 301 -0.40 -39.33 -19.48
N THR A 302 0.79 -39.26 -20.08
CA THR A 302 1.15 -40.07 -21.25
C THR A 302 1.96 -41.27 -20.79
N ASP A 303 1.45 -42.47 -21.11
CA ASP A 303 2.09 -43.77 -20.89
C ASP A 303 3.55 -43.84 -21.37
N PRO A 304 4.44 -44.57 -20.67
CA PRO A 304 5.77 -44.88 -21.16
C PRO A 304 5.78 -46.22 -21.90
N ALA A 305 6.01 -46.18 -23.20
CA ALA A 305 6.51 -47.32 -23.96
C ALA A 305 7.61 -46.85 -24.91
N GLY A 306 8.83 -47.35 -24.73
CA GLY A 306 9.95 -47.14 -25.64
C GLY A 306 11.23 -46.74 -24.91
N ALA A 307 12.05 -47.73 -24.58
CA ALA A 307 13.44 -47.55 -24.22
C ALA A 307 14.22 -46.87 -25.36
N GLU A 308 15.24 -46.05 -25.03
CA GLU A 308 16.63 -46.26 -25.47
C GLU A 308 17.60 -45.38 -24.65
N THR A 309 18.74 -45.98 -24.40
CA THR A 309 19.89 -45.64 -23.54
C THR A 309 20.81 -44.62 -24.20
N VAL A 310 21.31 -43.56 -23.51
CA VAL A 310 22.71 -43.06 -23.63
C VAL A 310 23.14 -42.22 -22.39
N VAL A 311 23.90 -42.86 -21.49
CA VAL A 311 25.19 -42.51 -20.84
C VAL A 311 25.62 -41.04 -20.50
N ASN A 312 25.88 -40.84 -19.19
CA ASN A 312 26.87 -40.04 -18.43
C ASN A 312 27.26 -38.58 -18.77
N GLY A 313 27.28 -37.76 -17.71
CA GLY A 313 28.18 -36.59 -17.61
C GLY A 313 27.89 -35.67 -16.42
N LEU A 314 28.37 -36.01 -15.22
CA LEU A 314 28.43 -35.11 -14.07
C LEU A 314 29.85 -34.51 -13.98
N VAL A 315 29.97 -33.21 -13.70
CA VAL A 315 30.85 -32.58 -12.68
C VAL A 315 31.14 -31.09 -12.99
N LEU A 316 30.64 -30.23 -12.08
CA LEU A 316 31.23 -29.07 -11.39
C LEU A 316 32.07 -28.02 -12.17
N VAL A 317 31.63 -26.76 -12.13
CA VAL A 317 32.47 -25.57 -12.42
C VAL A 317 32.57 -24.68 -11.18
N ALA A 318 33.81 -24.41 -10.77
CA ALA A 318 34.20 -23.54 -9.67
C ALA A 318 34.30 -22.07 -10.11
N THR A 319 34.00 -21.17 -9.18
CA THR A 319 34.10 -19.71 -9.32
C THR A 319 35.52 -19.20 -9.06
N ALA A 320 35.98 -18.22 -9.84
CA ALA A 320 37.19 -17.44 -9.57
C ALA A 320 36.85 -15.94 -9.58
N GLY A 321 37.02 -15.30 -8.42
CA GLY A 321 36.86 -13.86 -8.23
C GLY A 321 38.16 -13.10 -8.53
N LEU A 322 38.03 -11.99 -9.24
CA LEU A 322 39.08 -11.07 -9.65
C LEU A 322 39.25 -9.99 -8.55
N VAL A 323 40.46 -9.81 -8.00
CA VAL A 323 40.78 -8.65 -7.14
C VAL A 323 41.98 -7.92 -7.73
N SER A 324 41.75 -6.65 -8.07
CA SER A 324 42.73 -5.70 -8.58
C SER A 324 43.40 -4.96 -7.41
N LEU A 325 44.73 -4.80 -7.45
CA LEU A 325 45.50 -4.02 -6.47
C LEU A 325 46.51 -3.12 -7.18
N LEU A 326 46.57 -1.85 -6.77
CA LEU A 326 47.63 -0.86 -7.02
C LEU A 326 47.39 0.36 -6.09
N PRO A 327 48.37 1.23 -5.78
CA PRO A 327 49.52 1.01 -4.89
C PRO A 327 49.66 2.09 -3.80
N ALA A 328 50.54 1.91 -2.80
CA ALA A 328 51.02 3.02 -1.98
C ALA A 328 52.45 2.80 -1.45
N LEU A 329 53.26 3.87 -1.58
CA LEU A 329 54.66 4.01 -1.22
C LEU A 329 54.92 3.97 0.31
N ARG A 330 56.08 3.47 0.75
CA ARG A 330 57.20 4.28 1.32
C ARG A 330 58.29 3.47 2.05
N ARG A 331 59.54 3.80 1.66
CA ARG A 331 60.77 4.05 2.47
C ARG A 331 61.41 2.96 3.38
N ARG A 332 62.57 2.48 2.90
CA ARG A 332 63.96 2.58 3.44
C ARG A 332 64.19 2.54 4.99
N ARG A 333 64.96 1.53 5.45
CA ARG A 333 66.35 1.56 6.03
C ARG A 333 66.57 0.33 6.94
N ARG A 334 67.51 -0.57 6.58
CA ARG A 334 68.84 -0.88 7.20
C ARG A 334 68.79 -1.68 8.53
N PRO A 335 69.88 -2.34 8.93
CA PRO A 335 71.11 -2.67 8.18
C PRO A 335 71.07 -4.04 7.52
#